data_AF-A0A2S2E737-F1
#
_entry.id   AF-A0A2S2E737-F1
#
_cell.length_a   1.000
_cell.length_b   1.000
_cell.length_c   1.000
_cell.angle_alpha   90.00
_cell.angle_beta   90.00
_cell.angle_gamma   90.00
#
_symmetry.space_group_name_H-M   'P 1'
#
loop_
_entity.id
_entity.type
_entity.pdbx_description
1 polymer ?
#
loop_
_entity_poly.entity_id
_entity_poly.type
_entity_poly.pdbx_seq_one_letter_code
_entity_poly.pdbx_strand_id
1 'polypeptide(L)'
;MTKLNHNEQNNTLILELLSLLYSGDLTSGELLKTLRKELMGLSQLAFAEQVGISRRTLIALEQDKASPTLQILNAAFKPFGLKYNLVAKDDDLMHQLIQHQHTQD
;
A
#
# COMPACT_ATOMS: atom_id res chain seq x y z
N MET A 1 -1.62 7.02 -27.51
CA MET A 1 -0.74 5.95 -26.99
C MET A 1 -0.34 6.17 -25.51
N THR A 2 -1.05 6.99 -24.73
CA THR A 2 -0.56 7.51 -23.44
C THR A 2 -1.18 6.86 -22.18
N LYS A 3 -2.27 6.10 -22.32
CA LYS A 3 -2.99 5.51 -21.17
C LYS A 3 -2.48 4.13 -20.74
N LEU A 4 -1.82 3.38 -21.63
CA LEU A 4 -1.32 2.02 -21.34
C LEU A 4 -0.04 2.06 -20.49
N ASN A 5 0.91 2.94 -20.82
CA ASN A 5 2.16 3.12 -20.06
C ASN A 5 1.95 3.55 -18.60
N HIS A 6 0.96 4.41 -18.32
CA HIS A 6 0.74 4.91 -16.96
C HIS A 6 0.20 3.82 -16.01
N ASN A 7 -0.63 2.89 -16.51
CA ASN A 7 -1.10 1.79 -15.69
C ASN A 7 0.04 0.78 -15.39
N GLU A 8 0.87 0.48 -16.38
CA GLU A 8 2.04 -0.39 -16.21
C GLU A 8 3.05 0.21 -15.24
N GLN A 9 3.38 1.50 -15.38
CA GLN A 9 4.26 2.22 -14.43
C GLN A 9 3.71 2.24 -13.00
N ASN A 10 2.40 2.46 -12.84
CA ASN A 10 1.75 2.42 -11.53
C ASN A 10 1.83 1.02 -10.92
N ASN A 11 1.60 -0.02 -11.72
CA ASN A 11 1.70 -1.41 -11.26
C ASN A 11 3.14 -1.77 -10.89
N THR A 12 4.14 -1.32 -11.67
CA THR A 12 5.56 -1.52 -11.33
C THR A 12 5.90 -0.90 -9.98
N LEU A 13 5.53 0.36 -9.76
CA LEU A 13 5.77 1.01 -8.47
C LEU A 13 5.05 0.29 -7.31
N ILE A 14 3.80 -0.12 -7.53
CA ILE A 14 3.04 -0.87 -6.51
C ILE A 14 3.75 -2.18 -6.17
N LEU A 15 4.22 -2.93 -7.17
CA LEU A 15 4.94 -4.19 -6.94
C LEU A 15 6.26 -3.98 -6.21
N GLU A 16 7.05 -2.97 -6.58
CA GLU A 16 8.29 -2.62 -5.91
C GLU A 16 8.04 -2.28 -4.43
N LEU A 17 7.06 -1.43 -4.14
CA LEU A 17 6.75 -1.03 -2.77
C LEU A 17 6.16 -2.19 -1.95
N LEU A 18 5.37 -3.07 -2.55
CA LEU A 18 4.88 -4.28 -1.86
C LEU A 18 6.01 -5.26 -1.55
N SER A 19 7.00 -5.39 -2.45
CA SER A 19 8.19 -6.19 -2.18
C SER A 19 8.95 -5.66 -0.96
N LEU A 20 9.14 -4.33 -0.87
CA LEU A 20 9.78 -3.68 0.28
C LEU A 20 8.95 -3.81 1.56
N LEU A 21 7.62 -3.75 1.45
CA LEU A 21 6.73 -4.00 2.59
C LEU A 21 6.91 -5.42 3.14
N TYR A 22 6.95 -6.41 2.26
CA TYR A 22 7.05 -7.82 2.66
C TYR A 22 8.46 -8.27 3.03
N SER A 23 9.51 -7.53 2.65
CA SER A 23 10.87 -7.71 3.18
C SER A 23 11.10 -7.01 4.52
N GLY A 24 10.15 -6.20 4.98
CA GLY A 24 10.27 -5.43 6.22
C GLY A 24 11.04 -4.11 6.08
N ASP A 25 11.43 -3.72 4.86
CA ASP A 25 12.18 -2.49 4.58
C ASP A 25 11.29 -1.24 4.49
N LEU A 26 9.96 -1.41 4.45
CA LEU A 26 8.97 -0.35 4.33
C LEU A 26 7.78 -0.63 5.26
N THR A 27 7.27 0.39 5.96
CA THR A 27 6.02 0.23 6.73
C THR A 27 4.78 0.39 5.84
N SER A 28 3.62 -0.07 6.34
CA SER A 28 2.35 0.18 5.67
C SER A 28 2.00 1.68 5.59
N GLY A 29 2.37 2.48 6.60
CA GLY A 29 2.19 3.93 6.58
C GLY A 29 3.04 4.62 5.52
N GLU A 30 4.30 4.21 5.39
CA GLU A 30 5.22 4.72 4.36
C GLU A 30 4.77 4.33 2.95
N LEU A 31 4.33 3.09 2.75
CA LEU A 31 3.68 2.64 1.52
C LEU A 31 2.54 3.57 1.13
N LEU A 32 1.58 3.80 2.03
CA LEU A 32 0.40 4.64 1.76
C LEU A 32 0.80 6.07 1.37
N LYS A 33 1.77 6.63 2.09
CA LYS A 33 2.29 7.98 1.86
C LYS A 33 2.95 8.10 0.48
N THR A 34 3.73 7.11 0.08
CA THR A 34 4.39 7.07 -1.23
C THR A 34 3.35 6.94 -2.33
N LEU A 35 2.41 6.00 -2.22
CA LEU A 35 1.32 5.84 -3.20
C LEU A 35 0.51 7.13 -3.37
N ARG A 36 0.14 7.81 -2.28
CA ARG A 36 -0.59 9.09 -2.36
C ARG A 36 0.21 10.15 -3.11
N LYS A 37 1.51 10.28 -2.84
CA LYS A 37 2.35 11.31 -3.44
C LYS A 37 2.66 11.01 -4.91
N GLU A 38 3.16 9.81 -5.18
CA GLU A 38 3.70 9.46 -6.49
C GLU A 38 2.61 9.10 -7.50
N LEU A 39 1.54 8.42 -7.08
CA LEU A 39 0.48 8.00 -7.99
C LEU A 39 -0.68 8.99 -8.10
N MET A 40 -0.91 9.81 -7.06
CA MET A 40 -2.05 10.74 -7.05
C MET A 40 -1.65 12.21 -7.03
N GLY A 41 -0.43 12.54 -6.60
CA GLY A 41 -0.01 13.94 -6.43
C GLY A 41 -0.84 14.72 -5.42
N LEU A 42 -1.59 14.05 -4.54
CA LEU A 42 -2.56 14.69 -3.67
C LEU A 42 -1.94 15.10 -2.33
N SER A 43 -2.41 16.22 -1.79
CA SER A 43 -2.16 16.58 -0.40
C SER A 43 -2.84 15.60 0.55
N GLN A 44 -2.41 15.56 1.82
CA GLN A 44 -3.07 14.75 2.85
C GLN A 44 -4.55 15.13 3.03
N LEU A 45 -4.91 16.40 2.89
CA LEU A 45 -6.29 16.83 3.02
C LEU A 45 -7.14 16.26 1.86
N ALA A 46 -6.69 16.50 0.62
CA ALA A 46 -7.42 16.08 -0.57
C ALA A 46 -7.59 14.56 -0.65
N PHE A 47 -6.53 13.81 -0.31
CA PHE A 47 -6.61 12.35 -0.28
C PHE A 47 -7.55 11.83 0.81
N ALA A 48 -7.47 12.41 2.03
CA ALA A 48 -8.33 12.00 3.13
C ALA A 48 -9.83 12.20 2.80
N GLU A 49 -10.16 13.34 2.19
CA GLU A 49 -11.52 13.62 1.69
C GLU A 49 -11.94 12.61 0.62
N GLN A 50 -11.05 12.30 -0.33
CA GLN A 50 -11.35 11.35 -1.40
C GLN A 50 -11.64 9.93 -0.89
N VAL A 51 -10.88 9.46 0.12
CA VAL A 51 -11.06 8.11 0.67
C VAL A 51 -12.04 8.06 1.85
N GLY A 52 -12.63 9.19 2.22
CA GLY A 52 -13.67 9.26 3.25
C GLY A 52 -13.16 9.07 4.68
N ILE A 53 -11.94 9.52 4.99
CA ILE A 53 -11.38 9.49 6.35
C ILE A 53 -10.97 10.88 6.80
N SER A 54 -10.77 11.07 8.11
CA SER A 54 -10.28 12.36 8.61
C SER A 54 -8.81 12.58 8.20
N ARG A 55 -8.42 13.82 7.91
CA ARG A 55 -7.00 14.17 7.68
C ARG A 55 -6.09 13.74 8.83
N ARG A 56 -6.56 13.86 10.07
CA ARG A 56 -5.84 13.40 11.27
C ARG A 56 -5.61 11.88 11.22
N THR A 57 -6.62 11.12 10.82
CA THR A 57 -6.51 9.67 10.63
C THR A 57 -5.44 9.35 9.58
N LEU A 58 -5.48 10.01 8.42
CA LEU A 58 -4.46 9.80 7.39
C LEU A 58 -3.05 10.13 7.89
N ILE A 59 -2.84 11.26 8.58
CA ILE A 59 -1.53 11.62 9.13
C ILE A 59 -1.03 10.55 10.09
N ALA A 60 -1.90 10.05 10.97
CA ALA A 60 -1.52 9.01 11.93
C ALA A 60 -1.23 7.67 11.25
N LEU A 61 -1.96 7.32 10.18
CA LEU A 61 -1.68 6.16 9.33
C LEU A 61 -0.30 6.28 8.67
N GLU A 62 -0.02 7.39 7.99
CA GLU A 62 1.25 7.63 7.27
C GLU A 62 2.48 7.78 8.18
N GLN A 63 2.26 7.87 9.50
CA GLN A 63 3.31 7.94 10.51
C GLN A 63 3.41 6.66 11.35
N ASP A 64 2.61 5.63 11.03
CA ASP A 64 2.51 4.39 11.80
C ASP A 64 2.15 4.62 13.29
N LYS A 65 1.40 5.69 13.57
CA LYS A 65 0.94 6.09 14.91
C LYS A 65 -0.52 5.76 15.20
N ALA A 66 -1.16 5.01 14.31
CA ALA A 66 -2.55 4.60 14.45
C ALA A 66 -2.69 3.08 14.50
N SER A 67 -3.68 2.60 15.26
CA SER A 67 -4.21 1.24 15.14
C SER A 67 -5.60 1.31 14.48
N PRO A 68 -5.66 1.57 13.16
CA PRO A 68 -6.92 1.74 12.44
C PRO A 68 -7.70 0.43 12.36
N THR A 69 -9.01 0.54 12.13
CA THR A 69 -9.83 -0.62 11.77
C THR A 69 -9.47 -1.11 10.37
N LEU A 70 -9.71 -2.40 10.09
CA LEU A 70 -9.58 -2.95 8.73
C LEU A 70 -10.42 -2.17 7.70
N GLN A 71 -11.56 -1.59 8.12
CA GLN A 71 -12.39 -0.76 7.26
C GLN A 71 -11.66 0.52 6.82
N ILE A 72 -10.99 1.21 7.74
CA ILE A 72 -10.21 2.42 7.44
C ILE A 72 -9.03 2.08 6.53
N LEU A 73 -8.33 0.98 6.83
CA LEU A 73 -7.22 0.51 6.01
C LEU A 73 -7.67 0.19 4.58
N ASN A 74 -8.73 -0.61 4.43
CA ASN A 74 -9.28 -0.93 3.11
C ASN A 74 -9.76 0.33 2.37
N ALA A 75 -10.37 1.29 3.05
CA ALA A 75 -10.78 2.56 2.43
C ALA A 75 -9.58 3.35 1.88
N ALA A 76 -8.49 3.46 2.66
CA ALA A 76 -7.29 4.18 2.26
C ALA A 76 -6.56 3.53 1.07
N PHE A 77 -6.54 2.19 1.00
CA PHE A 77 -5.81 1.47 -0.04
C PHE A 77 -6.63 1.16 -1.31
N LYS A 78 -7.96 1.24 -1.22
CA LYS A 78 -8.89 0.98 -2.33
C LYS A 78 -8.58 1.75 -3.63
N PRO A 79 -8.20 3.04 -3.63
CA PRO A 79 -7.91 3.77 -4.86
C PRO A 79 -6.76 3.18 -5.68
N PHE A 80 -5.86 2.43 -5.03
CA PHE A 80 -4.70 1.80 -5.65
C PHE A 80 -4.98 0.35 -6.10
N GLY A 81 -6.22 -0.12 -6.01
CA GLY A 81 -6.56 -1.53 -6.25
C GLY A 81 -6.05 -2.47 -5.16
N LEU A 82 -5.63 -1.94 -4.01
CA LEU A 82 -5.09 -2.69 -2.89
C LEU A 82 -6.14 -2.91 -1.80
N LYS A 83 -6.02 -4.03 -1.09
CA LYS A 83 -6.82 -4.37 0.09
C LYS A 83 -5.90 -4.92 1.17
N TYR A 84 -6.25 -4.68 2.43
CA TYR A 84 -5.54 -5.30 3.54
C TYR A 84 -5.81 -6.81 3.58
N ASN A 85 -4.78 -7.60 3.83
CA ASN A 85 -4.83 -9.06 3.94
C ASN A 85 -4.14 -9.56 5.22
N LEU A 86 -4.20 -10.87 5.43
CA LEU A 86 -3.40 -11.56 6.43
C LEU A 86 -2.07 -11.96 5.79
N VAL A 87 -0.99 -11.85 6.55
CA VAL A 87 0.35 -12.29 6.19
C VAL A 87 0.94 -13.10 7.33
N ALA A 88 1.91 -13.97 7.03
CA ALA A 88 2.68 -14.59 8.09
C ALA A 88 3.45 -13.50 8.85
N LYS A 89 3.47 -13.62 10.18
CA LYS A 89 4.23 -12.72 11.05
C LYS A 89 5.73 -13.02 11.02
N ASP A 90 6.06 -14.26 10.70
CA ASP A 90 7.42 -14.75 10.65
C ASP A 90 7.99 -14.49 9.26
N ASP A 91 9.11 -13.76 9.20
CA ASP A 91 9.72 -13.33 7.94
C ASP A 91 10.20 -14.53 7.12
N ASP A 92 10.72 -15.58 7.77
CA ASP A 92 11.12 -16.82 7.11
C ASP A 92 9.92 -17.52 6.46
N LEU A 93 8.78 -17.58 7.15
CA LEU A 93 7.54 -18.12 6.62
C LEU A 93 6.98 -17.27 5.46
N MET A 94 7.10 -15.94 5.52
CA MET A 94 6.75 -15.06 4.40
C MET A 94 7.67 -15.28 3.19
N HIS A 95 8.98 -15.41 3.40
CA HIS A 95 9.92 -15.72 2.34
C HIS A 95 9.60 -17.07 1.68
N GLN A 96 9.30 -18.10 2.47
CA GLN A 96 8.88 -19.40 1.95
C GLN A 96 7.59 -19.29 1.11
N LEU A 97 6.60 -18.52 1.57
CA LEU A 97 5.35 -18.30 0.83
C LEU A 97 5.60 -17.64 -0.53
N ILE A 98 6.45 -16.60 -0.58
CA ILE A 98 6.79 -15.89 -1.82
C ILE A 98 7.51 -16.84 -2.80
N GLN A 99 8.47 -17.64 -2.32
CA GLN A 99 9.20 -18.58 -3.16
C GLN A 99 8.33 -19.74 -3.66
N HIS A 100 7.36 -20.20 -2.86
CA HIS A 100 6.46 -21.30 -3.25
C HIS A 100 5.56 -20.95 -4.44
N GLN A 101 5.25 -19.66 -4.64
CA GLN A 101 4.45 -19.22 -5.79
C GLN A 101 5.23 -19.16 -7.10
N HIS A 102 6.56 -19.29 -7.11
CA HIS A 102 7.38 -19.33 -8.31
C HIS A 102 7.69 -20.75 -8.81
N THR A 103 7.33 -21.80 -8.05
CA THR A 103 7.65 -23.20 -8.41
C THR A 103 6.45 -23.96 -9.02
N GLN A 104 5.38 -23.26 -9.40
CA GLN A 104 4.18 -23.85 -9.99
C GLN A 104 3.96 -23.46 -11.47
N ASP A 105 4.95 -22.83 -12.10
CA ASP A 105 5.02 -22.63 -13.57
C ASP A 105 6.03 -23.60 -14.21
#